data_AF-A0A395M090-F1
#
_entry.id   AF-A0A395M090-F1
#
_cell.length_a   1.000
_cell.length_b   1.000
_cell.length_c   1.000
_cell.angle_alpha   90.00
_cell.angle_beta   90.00
_cell.angle_gamma   90.00
#
_symmetry.space_group_name_H-M   'P 1'
#
loop_
_entity.id
_entity.type
_entity.pdbx_description
1 polymer ?
#
loop_
_entity_poly.entity_id
_entity_poly.type
_entity_poly.pdbx_seq_one_letter_code
_entity_poly.pdbx_strand_id
1 'polypeptide(L)'
;MNTLDLQKLAKEFQHIDQIIELVPVMQKMPVVEVAEILQSIDETYLLNVLDRFTMEQQGLIVAEFPMVKQLNLFKVTSQKRFAKIFENMPSDNRADFFQHLTQQEQSLLLPYLSKRYVKM
;
A
#
# COMPACT_ATOMS: atom_id res chain seq x y z
N MET A 1 16.61 21.55 -8.32
CA MET A 1 15.69 21.63 -7.16
C MET A 1 16.01 22.92 -6.43
N ASN A 2 15.04 23.81 -6.27
CA ASN A 2 15.23 25.13 -5.67
C ASN A 2 14.84 25.11 -4.16
N THR A 3 15.08 26.21 -3.46
CA THR A 3 14.80 26.33 -2.01
C THR A 3 13.32 26.19 -1.67
N LEU A 4 12.42 26.57 -2.57
CA LEU A 4 10.97 26.43 -2.39
C LEU A 4 10.55 24.96 -2.47
N ASP A 5 11.12 24.21 -3.41
CA ASP A 5 10.89 22.76 -3.56
C ASP A 5 11.34 22.01 -2.29
N LEU A 6 12.50 22.39 -1.74
CA LEU A 6 13.03 21.81 -0.49
C LEU A 6 12.13 22.10 0.71
N GLN A 7 11.59 23.31 0.82
CA GLN A 7 10.67 23.69 1.90
C GLN A 7 9.34 22.95 1.81
N LYS A 8 8.82 22.76 0.59
CA LYS A 8 7.60 21.97 0.37
C LYS A 8 7.82 20.52 0.79
N LEU A 9 8.93 19.91 0.35
CA LEU A 9 9.28 18.55 0.69
C LEU A 9 9.42 18.37 2.22
N ALA A 10 10.13 19.30 2.90
CA ALA A 10 10.29 19.25 4.34
C ALA A 10 8.94 19.30 5.11
N LYS A 11 7.97 20.09 4.62
CA LYS A 11 6.62 20.13 5.21
C LYS A 11 5.87 18.81 5.00
N GLU A 12 5.96 18.20 3.82
CA GLU A 12 5.35 16.89 3.55
C GLU A 12 5.89 15.83 4.52
N PHE A 13 7.21 15.80 4.75
CA PHE A 13 7.82 14.91 5.74
C PHE A 13 7.32 15.16 7.16
N GLN A 14 7.16 16.42 7.60
CA GLN A 14 6.62 16.73 8.93
C GLN A 14 5.20 16.20 9.13
N HIS A 15 4.35 16.27 8.11
CA HIS A 15 3.00 15.71 8.20
C HIS A 15 3.00 14.19 8.29
N ILE A 16 3.94 13.52 7.61
CA ILE A 16 4.10 12.06 7.69
C ILE A 16 4.55 11.64 9.09
N ASP A 17 5.49 12.36 9.70
CA ASP A 17 5.94 12.06 11.07
C ASP A 17 4.78 12.15 12.07
N GLN A 18 3.92 13.16 11.94
CA GLN A 18 2.70 13.28 12.76
C GLN A 18 1.73 12.13 12.53
N ILE A 19 1.55 11.66 11.30
CA ILE A 19 0.71 10.49 10.99
C ILE A 19 1.30 9.22 11.63
N ILE A 20 2.62 9.08 11.61
CA ILE A 20 3.31 7.93 12.23
C ILE A 20 3.06 7.91 13.74
N GLU A 21 3.03 9.07 14.41
CA GLU A 21 2.69 9.17 15.84
C GLU A 21 1.27 8.65 16.15
N LEU A 22 0.35 8.72 15.19
CA LEU A 22 -1.02 8.23 15.34
C LEU A 22 -1.18 6.74 15.06
N VAL A 23 -0.16 6.06 14.52
CA VAL A 23 -0.23 4.62 14.19
C VAL A 23 -0.68 3.73 15.37
N PRO A 24 -0.17 3.89 16.61
CA PRO A 24 -0.62 3.06 17.74
C PRO A 24 -2.13 3.16 18.02
N VAL A 25 -2.76 4.29 17.65
CA VAL A 25 -4.21 4.47 17.73
C VAL A 25 -4.87 3.76 16.54
N MET A 26 -4.39 4.01 15.31
CA MET A 26 -4.91 3.40 14.09
C MET A 26 -4.86 1.86 14.13
N GLN A 27 -3.85 1.26 14.75
CA GLN A 27 -3.74 -0.19 14.92
C GLN A 27 -4.92 -0.83 15.70
N LYS A 28 -5.68 -0.03 16.45
CA LYS A 28 -6.85 -0.47 17.23
C LYS A 28 -8.18 -0.10 16.57
N MET A 29 -8.13 0.63 15.46
CA MET A 29 -9.31 1.08 14.72
C MET A 29 -9.78 0.00 13.72
N PRO A 30 -11.05 0.06 13.27
CA PRO A 30 -11.51 -0.72 12.12
C PRO A 30 -10.66 -0.41 10.89
N VAL A 31 -10.32 -1.45 10.12
CA VAL A 31 -9.42 -1.33 8.96
C VAL A 31 -9.95 -0.34 7.92
N VAL A 32 -11.26 -0.29 7.71
CA VAL A 32 -11.91 0.66 6.78
C VAL A 32 -11.64 2.11 7.16
N GLU A 33 -11.73 2.45 8.45
CA GLU A 33 -11.45 3.82 8.92
C GLU A 33 -9.96 4.16 8.78
N VAL A 34 -9.08 3.20 9.04
CA VAL A 34 -7.64 3.36 8.80
C VAL A 34 -7.37 3.60 7.32
N ALA A 35 -8.02 2.85 6.43
CA ALA A 35 -7.86 3.02 4.99
C ALA A 35 -8.36 4.41 4.53
N GLU A 36 -9.49 4.89 5.03
CA GLU A 36 -9.99 6.24 4.73
C GLU A 36 -8.99 7.33 5.12
N ILE A 37 -8.37 7.23 6.30
CA ILE A 37 -7.35 8.17 6.76
C ILE A 37 -6.10 8.10 5.87
N LEU A 38 -5.62 6.89 5.60
CA LEU A 38 -4.38 6.69 4.84
C LEU A 38 -4.56 6.94 3.34
N GLN A 39 -5.80 6.99 2.84
CA GLN A 39 -6.10 7.25 1.43
C GLN A 39 -5.58 8.61 0.95
N SER A 40 -5.51 9.62 1.83
CA SER A 40 -5.02 10.95 1.48
C SER A 40 -3.49 11.06 1.39
N ILE A 41 -2.76 10.02 1.78
CA ILE A 41 -1.30 10.01 1.76
C ILE A 41 -0.80 9.56 0.38
N ASP A 42 0.14 10.30 -0.20
CA ASP A 42 0.80 9.91 -1.45
C ASP A 42 1.47 8.54 -1.33
N GLU A 43 1.36 7.72 -2.37
CA GLU A 43 1.82 6.33 -2.36
C GLU A 43 3.34 6.19 -2.11
N THR A 44 4.12 7.21 -2.48
CA THR A 44 5.57 7.30 -2.24
C THR A 44 5.89 7.26 -0.76
N TYR A 45 5.03 7.86 0.08
CA TYR A 45 5.22 7.94 1.52
C TYR A 45 4.37 6.94 2.30
N LEU A 46 3.26 6.49 1.71
CA LEU A 46 2.31 5.57 2.32
C LEU A 46 2.97 4.27 2.80
N LEU A 47 3.96 3.75 2.07
CA LEU A 47 4.72 2.57 2.48
C LEU A 47 5.41 2.74 3.84
N ASN A 48 5.96 3.93 4.13
CA ASN A 48 6.63 4.20 5.40
C ASN A 48 5.66 4.11 6.58
N VAL A 49 4.42 4.51 6.36
CA VAL A 49 3.34 4.41 7.34
C VAL A 49 2.87 2.95 7.45
N LEU A 50 2.63 2.29 6.32
CA LEU A 50 2.22 0.87 6.26
C LEU A 50 3.24 -0.05 6.96
N ASP A 51 4.53 0.24 6.87
CA ASP A 51 5.62 -0.51 7.54
C ASP A 51 5.50 -0.55 9.07
N ARG A 52 4.63 0.26 9.67
CA ARG A 52 4.32 0.25 11.10
C ARG A 52 3.16 -0.69 11.46
N PHE A 53 2.46 -1.25 10.47
CA PHE A 53 1.42 -2.26 10.64
C PHE A 53 1.97 -3.67 10.36
N THR A 54 1.31 -4.70 10.88
CA THR A 54 1.65 -6.10 10.53
C THR A 54 1.38 -6.38 9.05
N MET A 55 2.02 -7.40 8.46
CA MET A 55 1.76 -7.76 7.04
C MET A 55 0.27 -8.05 6.78
N GLU A 56 -0.40 -8.70 7.73
CA GLU A 56 -1.83 -8.98 7.67
C GLU A 56 -2.64 -7.68 7.61
N GLN A 57 -2.39 -6.76 8.54
CA GLN A 57 -3.04 -5.45 8.55
C GLN A 57 -2.77 -4.65 7.26
N GLN A 58 -1.54 -4.70 6.74
CA GLN A 58 -1.23 -4.03 5.47
C GLN A 58 -2.06 -4.58 4.31
N GLY A 59 -2.20 -5.90 4.21
CA GLY A 59 -3.04 -6.54 3.20
C GLY A 59 -4.50 -6.11 3.32
N LEU A 60 -5.04 -6.10 4.53
CA LEU A 60 -6.42 -5.65 4.79
C LEU A 60 -6.60 -4.16 4.45
N ILE A 61 -5.71 -3.28 4.93
CA ILE A 61 -5.78 -1.82 4.68
C ILE A 61 -5.71 -1.53 3.18
N VAL A 62 -4.77 -2.13 2.46
CA VAL A 62 -4.61 -1.87 1.03
C VAL A 62 -5.79 -2.39 0.23
N ALA A 63 -6.41 -3.50 0.64
CA ALA A 63 -7.60 -4.04 -0.01
C ALA A 63 -8.82 -3.11 0.07
N GLU A 64 -8.90 -2.26 1.10
CA GLU A 64 -9.96 -1.25 1.27
C GLU A 64 -9.73 0.02 0.44
N PHE A 65 -8.51 0.25 -0.07
CA PHE A 65 -8.28 1.41 -0.93
C PHE A 65 -9.03 1.30 -2.26
N PRO A 66 -9.42 2.44 -2.88
CA PRO A 66 -9.90 2.43 -4.25
C PRO A 66 -8.91 1.76 -5.20
N MET A 67 -9.39 1.02 -6.21
CA MET A 67 -8.56 0.27 -7.16
C MET A 67 -7.42 1.11 -7.76
N VAL A 68 -7.69 2.36 -8.11
CA VAL A 68 -6.68 3.30 -8.64
C VAL A 68 -5.50 3.48 -7.67
N LYS A 69 -5.77 3.60 -6.37
CA LYS A 69 -4.74 3.76 -5.33
C LYS A 69 -3.96 2.46 -5.13
N GLN A 70 -4.61 1.30 -5.18
CA GLN A 70 -3.94 0.00 -5.15
C GLN A 70 -2.96 -0.15 -6.33
N LEU A 71 -3.41 0.20 -7.54
CA LEU A 71 -2.59 0.15 -8.76
C LEU A 71 -1.42 1.16 -8.72
N ASN A 72 -1.65 2.37 -8.21
CA ASN A 72 -0.59 3.35 -8.01
C ASN A 72 0.45 2.82 -7.02
N LEU A 73 0.01 2.26 -5.89
CA LEU A 73 0.89 1.66 -4.90
C LEU A 73 1.72 0.53 -5.52
N PHE A 74 1.11 -0.34 -6.33
CA PHE A 74 1.82 -1.39 -7.06
C PHE A 74 2.90 -0.85 -8.00
N LYS A 75 2.64 0.26 -8.69
CA LYS A 75 3.58 0.88 -9.64
C LYS A 75 4.77 1.54 -8.96
N VAL A 76 4.57 2.16 -7.81
CA VAL A 76 5.64 2.86 -7.07
C VAL A 76 6.41 1.95 -6.11
N THR A 77 5.90 0.74 -5.85
CA THR A 77 6.50 -0.25 -4.96
C THR A 77 7.21 -1.35 -5.74
N SER A 78 8.30 -1.90 -5.20
CA SER A 78 8.89 -3.11 -5.79
C SER A 78 7.90 -4.28 -5.77
N GLN A 79 7.84 -5.07 -6.85
CA GLN A 79 6.88 -6.17 -6.97
C GLN A 79 7.06 -7.22 -5.87
N LYS A 80 8.30 -7.43 -5.41
CA LYS A 80 8.60 -8.28 -4.25
C LYS A 80 7.96 -7.79 -2.96
N ARG A 81 7.95 -6.48 -2.71
CA ARG A 81 7.32 -5.90 -1.51
C ARG A 81 5.81 -5.92 -1.62
N PHE A 82 5.28 -5.54 -2.78
CA PHE A 82 3.85 -5.55 -3.03
C PHE A 82 3.27 -6.98 -2.97
N ALA A 83 3.98 -7.98 -3.48
CA ALA A 83 3.58 -9.39 -3.39
C ALA A 83 3.25 -9.82 -1.95
N LYS A 84 4.05 -9.40 -0.96
CA LYS A 84 3.77 -9.70 0.45
C LYS A 84 2.47 -9.08 0.95
N ILE A 85 2.17 -7.85 0.51
CA ILE A 85 0.91 -7.17 0.86
C ILE A 85 -0.25 -7.88 0.14
N PHE A 86 -0.10 -8.12 -1.15
CA PHE A 86 -1.07 -8.80 -2.00
C PHE A 86 -1.49 -10.15 -1.40
N GLU A 87 -0.54 -11.00 -1.00
CA GLU A 87 -0.85 -12.31 -0.39
C GLU A 87 -1.66 -12.23 0.91
N ASN A 88 -1.62 -11.09 1.60
CA ASN A 88 -2.37 -10.83 2.83
C ASN A 88 -3.71 -10.08 2.59
N MET A 89 -4.02 -9.68 1.35
CA MET A 89 -5.36 -9.18 1.00
C MET A 89 -6.37 -10.34 1.02
N PRO A 90 -7.68 -10.09 1.23
CA PRO A 90 -8.72 -11.10 1.03
C PRO A 90 -8.69 -11.69 -0.39
N SER A 91 -9.15 -12.93 -0.56
CA SER A 91 -9.07 -13.64 -1.85
C SER A 91 -9.76 -12.91 -2.98
N ASP A 92 -10.92 -12.31 -2.69
CA ASP A 92 -11.77 -11.71 -3.69
C ASP A 92 -11.15 -10.38 -4.16
N ASN A 93 -10.62 -9.58 -3.23
CA ASN A 93 -9.85 -8.37 -3.53
C ASN A 93 -8.57 -8.69 -4.32
N ARG A 94 -7.87 -9.79 -4.01
CA ARG A 94 -6.71 -10.24 -4.81
C ARG A 94 -7.11 -10.55 -6.25
N ALA A 95 -8.19 -11.31 -6.42
CA ALA A 95 -8.67 -11.69 -7.74
C ALA A 95 -9.07 -10.46 -8.55
N ASP A 96 -9.83 -9.54 -7.93
CA ASP A 96 -10.24 -8.28 -8.55
C ASP A 96 -9.04 -7.41 -8.93
N PHE A 97 -8.09 -7.19 -8.02
CA PHE A 97 -6.86 -6.45 -8.29
C PHE A 97 -6.06 -7.08 -9.44
N PHE A 98 -5.89 -8.40 -9.43
CA PHE A 98 -5.10 -9.10 -10.44
C PHE A 98 -5.72 -9.01 -11.84
N GLN A 99 -7.06 -8.99 -11.94
CA GLN A 99 -7.77 -8.79 -13.21
C GLN A 99 -7.58 -7.39 -13.79
N HIS A 100 -7.30 -6.39 -12.95
CA HIS A 100 -7.00 -5.02 -13.39
C HIS A 100 -5.55 -4.82 -13.86
N LEU A 101 -4.65 -5.76 -13.57
CA LEU A 101 -3.27 -5.72 -14.07
C LEU A 101 -3.21 -6.10 -15.54
N THR A 102 -2.32 -5.45 -16.29
CA THR A 102 -1.95 -5.92 -17.63
C THR A 102 -1.21 -7.27 -17.55
N GLN A 103 -1.17 -8.03 -18.65
CA GLN A 103 -0.42 -9.30 -18.70
C GLN A 103 1.06 -9.13 -18.32
N GLN A 104 1.66 -8.00 -18.69
CA GLN A 104 3.03 -7.68 -18.32
C GLN A 104 3.17 -7.47 -16.81
N GLU A 105 2.28 -6.68 -16.20
CA GLU A 105 2.29 -6.43 -14.75
C GLU A 105 2.01 -7.70 -13.95
N GLN A 106 1.08 -8.55 -14.40
CA GLN A 106 0.86 -9.89 -13.85
C GLN A 106 2.15 -10.71 -13.86
N SER A 107 2.85 -10.74 -15.01
CA SER A 107 4.11 -11.47 -15.17
C SER A 107 5.23 -10.93 -14.26
N LEU A 108 5.19 -9.66 -13.87
CA LEU A 108 6.14 -9.07 -12.92
C LEU A 108 5.81 -9.42 -11.47
N LEU A 109 4.54 -9.66 -11.14
CA LEU A 109 4.09 -10.00 -9.78
C LEU A 109 4.26 -11.50 -9.48
N LEU A 110 3.86 -12.37 -10.41
CA LEU A 110 3.81 -13.83 -10.25
C LEU A 110 5.11 -14.47 -9.68
N PRO A 111 6.33 -14.07 -10.08
CA PRO A 111 7.56 -14.68 -9.58
C PRO A 111 7.79 -14.50 -8.08
N TYR A 112 7.11 -13.54 -7.44
CA TYR A 112 7.24 -13.22 -6.03
C TYR A 112 6.13 -13.80 -5.16
N LEU A 113 5.11 -14.41 -5.78
CA LEU A 113 4.04 -15.09 -5.05
C LEU A 113 4.53 -16.47 -4.59
N SER A 114 4.14 -16.85 -3.38
CA SER A 114 4.31 -18.20 -2.87
C SER A 114 3.55 -19.18 -3.75
N LYS A 115 4.05 -20.43 -3.82
CA LYS A 115 3.54 -21.48 -4.72
C LYS A 115 2.02 -21.72 -4.59
N ARG A 116 1.43 -21.36 -3.45
CA ARG A 116 -0.02 -21.44 -3.20
C ARG A 116 -0.84 -20.52 -4.12
N TYR A 117 -0.27 -19.41 -4.58
CA TYR A 117 -0.99 -18.36 -5.32
C TYR A 117 -0.56 -18.23 -6.79
N VAL A 118 0.39 -19.03 -7.26
CA VAL A 118 0.86 -19.03 -8.66
C VAL A 118 -0.17 -19.62 -9.65
N LYS A 119 -1.20 -20.30 -9.14
CA LYS A 119 -2.28 -20.93 -9.93
C LYS A 119 -3.64 -20.24 -9.80
N MET A 120 -3.66 -19.00 -9.28
CA MET A 120 -4.89 -18.21 -9.21
C MET A 120 -5.40 -17.86 -10.61
#